data_AF-A0A545AFB2-F1
#
_entry.id   AF-A0A545AFB2-F1
#
_cell.length_a   1.000
_cell.length_b   1.000
_cell.length_c   1.000
_cell.angle_alpha   90.00
_cell.angle_beta   90.00
_cell.angle_gamma   90.00
#
_symmetry.space_group_name_H-M   'P 1'
#
loop_
_entity.id
_entity.type
_entity.pdbx_description
1 polymer ?
#
loop_
_entity_poly.entity_id
_entity_poly.type
_entity_poly.pdbx_seq_one_letter_code
_entity_poly.pdbx_strand_id
1 'polypeptide(L)'
;MTDEDLDRLIRSADPYRARDLDGAESDLLGEIMSIPTLEPLAEPPTKRRRFLGTGARAGLAAAACAAALAGALALTHSEPPTAPHRQQERQGAPVTYSALALKAAEGNPRLLIDEPGWKATYVTGFAEQDGSIRWTQGNRDLEMNWRPAQYYGSFRQDRLGVSKPEPVTVDGQQGELFRYDDHDFEVLLAPRGDTFVSMRTGGSWTRSSFGTVLAEIERVDVRTWLAALPPEVVTPDRAGDRAAEIIKDIPLPPGFDKSTLDVLGTNDPYQFGAAVTGKIGCAWIDESIRAKKAGDTDAEQRALDALKGSHHWKVLLDLQSQGDWPRVFWGVADKTVAGQDPTRFAGSIGCGS
;
A
#
# COMPACT_ATOMS: atom_id res chain seq x y z
N MET A 1 13.43 30.72 40.29
CA MET A 1 12.33 29.80 39.95
C MET A 1 12.90 28.41 40.05
N THR A 2 12.39 27.60 40.96
CA THR A 2 12.85 26.23 41.18
C THR A 2 12.12 25.28 40.22
N ASP A 3 12.65 24.08 40.00
CA ASP A 3 11.98 23.06 39.17
C ASP A 3 10.58 22.72 39.70
N GLU A 4 10.37 22.78 41.02
CA GLU A 4 9.05 22.64 41.64
C GLU A 4 8.09 23.80 41.34
N ASP A 5 8.60 24.99 41.06
CA ASP A 5 7.79 26.14 40.63
C ASP A 5 7.40 26.00 39.15
N LEU A 6 8.31 25.47 38.32
CA LEU A 6 8.06 25.20 36.91
C LEU A 6 7.04 24.07 36.73
N ASP A 7 7.18 22.96 37.46
CA ASP A 7 6.24 21.84 37.43
C ASP A 7 4.86 22.24 37.94
N ARG A 8 4.78 23.18 38.89
CA ARG A 8 3.52 23.71 39.41
C ARG A 8 2.84 24.62 38.39
N LEU A 9 3.61 25.45 37.69
CA LEU A 9 3.13 26.28 36.59
C LEU A 9 2.60 25.42 35.43
N ILE A 10 3.35 24.41 35.01
CA ILE A 10 2.94 23.46 33.96
C ILE A 10 1.67 22.72 34.38
N ARG A 11 1.62 22.18 35.60
CA ARG A 11 0.42 21.50 36.13
C ARG A 11 -0.81 22.40 36.32
N SER A 12 -0.62 23.72 36.41
CA SER A 12 -1.71 24.70 36.53
C SER A 12 -2.22 25.21 35.19
N ALA A 13 -1.44 25.04 34.13
CA ALA A 13 -1.76 25.50 32.78
C ALA A 13 -2.46 24.41 31.92
N ASP A 14 -2.68 23.21 32.46
CA ASP A 14 -3.37 22.13 31.77
C ASP A 14 -4.90 22.31 31.84
N PRO A 15 -5.57 22.65 30.71
CA PRO A 15 -7.01 22.87 30.67
C PRO A 15 -7.83 21.56 30.78
N TYR A 16 -7.19 20.40 30.86
CA TYR A 16 -7.86 19.09 30.91
C TYR A 16 -7.92 18.49 32.31
N ARG A 17 -7.55 19.25 33.36
CA ARG A 17 -7.52 18.75 34.72
C ARG A 17 -8.93 18.65 35.33
N ALA A 18 -9.41 17.40 35.37
CA ALA A 18 -10.55 16.89 36.12
C ALA A 18 -11.96 17.38 35.68
N ARG A 19 -12.52 16.67 34.70
CA ARG A 19 -13.82 16.03 34.97
C ARG A 19 -13.52 14.63 35.46
N ASP A 20 -14.06 14.32 36.62
CA ASP A 20 -14.08 12.99 37.21
C ASP A 20 -14.65 11.99 36.19
N LEU A 21 -13.79 11.10 35.67
CA LEU A 21 -14.15 10.09 34.66
C LEU A 21 -14.52 8.76 35.30
N ASP A 22 -14.53 8.65 36.64
CA ASP A 22 -14.75 7.39 37.38
C ASP A 22 -16.19 6.83 37.29
N GLY A 23 -17.02 7.33 36.35
CA GLY A 23 -18.33 6.77 36.02
C GLY A 23 -18.63 6.65 34.52
N ALA A 24 -17.95 7.44 33.67
CA ALA A 24 -18.26 7.48 32.23
C ALA A 24 -17.82 6.20 31.50
N GLU A 25 -16.78 5.51 32.01
CA GLU A 25 -16.26 4.29 31.39
C GLU A 25 -17.21 3.09 31.58
N SER A 26 -17.95 3.03 32.69
CA SER A 26 -18.95 1.96 32.92
C SER A 26 -20.24 2.17 32.12
N ASP A 27 -20.69 3.41 31.95
CA ASP A 27 -21.88 3.71 31.13
C ASP A 27 -21.62 3.47 29.64
N LEU A 28 -20.43 3.82 29.13
CA LEU A 28 -20.03 3.56 27.74
C LEU A 28 -19.87 2.06 27.43
N LEU A 29 -19.36 1.26 28.38
CA LEU A 29 -19.29 -0.19 28.23
C LEU A 29 -20.68 -0.85 28.30
N GLY A 30 -21.59 -0.31 29.12
CA GLY A 30 -22.99 -0.76 29.17
C GLY A 30 -23.76 -0.47 27.87
N GLU A 31 -23.50 0.67 27.24
CA GLU A 31 -24.14 1.07 25.97
C GLU A 31 -23.62 0.25 24.78
N ILE A 32 -22.31 -0.04 24.73
CA ILE A 32 -21.71 -0.85 23.65
C ILE A 32 -22.10 -2.34 23.76
N MET A 33 -22.31 -2.87 24.96
CA MET A 33 -22.74 -4.27 25.15
C MET A 33 -24.25 -4.47 25.02
N SER A 34 -25.04 -3.40 24.97
CA SER A 34 -26.47 -3.45 24.76
C SER A 34 -26.80 -3.34 23.27
N ILE A 35 -26.32 -4.29 22.46
CA ILE A 35 -26.87 -4.49 21.12
C ILE A 35 -28.30 -4.98 21.32
N PRO A 36 -29.33 -4.27 20.82
CA PRO A 36 -30.68 -4.81 20.83
C PRO A 36 -30.68 -6.09 20.00
N THR A 37 -31.06 -7.21 20.61
CA THR A 37 -31.38 -8.43 19.87
C THR A 37 -32.48 -8.07 18.88
N LEU A 38 -32.14 -7.97 17.60
CA LEU A 38 -33.12 -7.73 16.55
C LEU A 38 -34.12 -8.89 16.60
N GLU A 39 -35.37 -8.57 16.96
CA GLU A 39 -36.47 -9.52 16.82
C GLU A 39 -36.50 -10.01 15.37
N PRO A 40 -36.70 -11.31 15.13
CA PRO A 40 -36.85 -11.83 13.78
C PRO A 40 -38.04 -11.14 13.11
N LEU A 41 -37.78 -10.30 12.11
CA LEU A 41 -38.82 -9.80 11.23
C LEU A 41 -39.46 -11.00 10.54
N ALA A 42 -40.72 -11.27 10.89
CA ALA A 42 -41.54 -12.26 10.24
C ALA A 42 -41.53 -12.02 8.73
N GLU A 43 -41.09 -13.03 7.97
CA GLU A 43 -41.12 -13.01 6.52
C GLU A 43 -42.56 -12.75 6.02
N PRO A 44 -42.75 -11.85 5.05
CA PRO A 44 -44.05 -11.70 4.42
C PRO A 44 -44.42 -12.99 3.66
N PRO A 45 -45.69 -13.45 3.73
CA PRO A 45 -46.09 -14.71 3.13
C PRO A 45 -45.95 -14.63 1.60
N THR A 46 -45.03 -15.44 1.05
CA THR A 46 -44.94 -15.69 -0.39
C THR A 46 -46.28 -16.25 -0.88
N LYS A 47 -46.99 -15.47 -1.70
CA LYS A 47 -48.22 -15.91 -2.36
C LYS A 47 -47.93 -17.08 -3.29
N ARG A 48 -48.29 -18.28 -2.85
CA ARG A 48 -48.45 -19.49 -3.67
C ARG A 48 -49.39 -19.20 -4.86
N ARG A 49 -48.84 -19.02 -6.05
CA ARG A 49 -49.61 -19.20 -7.29
C ARG A 49 -49.62 -20.68 -7.65
N ARG A 50 -50.77 -21.31 -7.38
CA ARG A 50 -51.16 -22.60 -7.95
C ARG A 50 -51.28 -22.44 -9.47
N PHE A 51 -50.49 -23.20 -10.22
CA PHE A 51 -50.88 -23.65 -11.56
C PHE A 51 -50.78 -25.17 -11.59
N LEU A 52 -51.95 -25.80 -11.63
CA LEU A 52 -52.17 -27.17 -12.07
C LEU A 52 -52.03 -27.21 -13.59
N GLY A 53 -51.34 -28.20 -14.13
CA GLY A 53 -51.31 -28.42 -15.59
C GLY A 53 -50.21 -29.37 -16.07
N THR A 54 -50.44 -30.66 -15.87
CA THR A 54 -50.09 -31.79 -16.75
C THR A 54 -49.09 -31.57 -17.89
N GLY A 55 -48.04 -32.41 -17.94
CA GLY A 55 -47.27 -32.61 -19.15
C GLY A 55 -46.01 -33.46 -18.94
N ALA A 56 -46.17 -34.79 -18.94
CA ALA A 56 -45.06 -35.72 -19.03
C ALA A 56 -44.30 -35.53 -20.36
N ARG A 57 -42.96 -35.53 -20.31
CA ARG A 57 -42.09 -36.05 -21.38
C ARG A 57 -40.67 -36.23 -20.85
N ALA A 58 -40.27 -37.49 -20.79
CA ALA A 58 -38.87 -37.90 -20.72
C ALA A 58 -38.16 -37.50 -22.02
N GLY A 59 -36.90 -37.07 -21.91
CA GLY A 59 -36.06 -36.71 -23.04
C GLY A 59 -34.62 -36.53 -22.60
N LEU A 60 -33.78 -37.45 -23.05
CA LEU A 60 -32.34 -37.54 -22.84
C LEU A 60 -31.55 -36.37 -23.47
N ALA A 61 -30.35 -36.18 -22.90
CA ALA A 61 -29.07 -35.97 -23.58
C ALA A 61 -28.46 -34.56 -23.71
N ALA A 62 -27.14 -34.60 -23.49
CA ALA A 62 -26.06 -33.86 -24.12
C ALA A 62 -25.72 -32.47 -23.57
N ALA A 63 -24.72 -32.46 -22.69
CA ALA A 63 -23.78 -31.37 -22.57
C ALA A 63 -23.02 -31.18 -23.89
N ALA A 64 -23.11 -29.99 -24.48
CA ALA A 64 -22.24 -29.54 -25.55
C ALA A 64 -21.72 -28.15 -25.18
N CYS A 65 -20.44 -28.09 -24.82
CA CYS A 65 -19.68 -26.85 -24.76
C CYS A 65 -19.50 -26.35 -26.20
N ALA A 66 -20.05 -25.18 -26.52
CA ALA A 66 -19.72 -24.46 -27.73
C ALA A 66 -18.87 -23.23 -27.36
N ALA A 67 -17.55 -23.37 -27.51
CA ALA A 67 -16.64 -22.24 -27.57
C ALA A 67 -16.83 -21.57 -28.94
N ALA A 68 -17.37 -20.34 -28.94
CA ALA A 68 -17.39 -19.50 -30.12
C ALA A 68 -16.10 -18.67 -30.18
N LEU A 69 -15.21 -19.07 -31.09
CA LEU A 69 -14.16 -18.22 -31.64
C LEU A 69 -14.81 -17.10 -32.46
N ALA A 70 -14.56 -15.85 -32.10
CA ALA A 70 -14.93 -14.69 -32.91
C ALA A 70 -13.71 -13.80 -33.17
N GLY A 71 -13.20 -13.91 -34.40
CA GLY A 71 -12.84 -12.81 -35.29
C GLY A 71 -11.87 -11.73 -34.79
N ALA A 72 -10.60 -11.87 -35.16
CA ALA A 72 -9.68 -10.73 -35.28
C ALA A 72 -10.04 -9.91 -36.54
N LEU A 73 -10.54 -8.70 -36.35
CA LEU A 73 -10.57 -7.64 -37.36
C LEU A 73 -9.47 -6.64 -37.02
N ALA A 74 -8.39 -6.68 -37.80
CA ALA A 74 -7.33 -5.68 -37.76
C ALA A 74 -7.85 -4.38 -38.39
N LEU A 75 -8.21 -3.41 -37.55
CA LEU A 75 -8.36 -2.01 -37.94
C LEU A 75 -7.06 -1.28 -37.57
N THR A 76 -6.27 -0.95 -38.58
CA THR A 76 -5.12 -0.04 -38.46
C THR A 76 -5.63 1.36 -38.11
N HIS A 77 -5.66 1.69 -36.83
CA HIS A 77 -5.74 3.08 -36.38
C HIS A 77 -4.35 3.70 -36.53
N SER A 78 -4.22 4.63 -37.47
CA SER A 78 -3.07 5.53 -37.55
C SER A 78 -3.21 6.57 -36.43
N GLU A 79 -2.36 6.49 -35.40
CA GLU A 79 -2.20 7.57 -34.43
C GLU A 79 -1.60 8.81 -35.11
N PRO A 80 -2.08 10.03 -34.79
CA PRO A 80 -1.45 11.26 -35.22
C PRO A 80 -0.08 11.44 -34.52
N PRO A 81 0.89 12.12 -35.17
CA PRO A 81 2.25 12.23 -34.65
C PRO A 81 2.28 12.99 -33.32
N THR A 82 2.65 12.29 -32.25
CA THR A 82 3.01 12.87 -30.95
C THR A 82 4.16 13.86 -31.13
N ALA A 83 4.06 15.01 -30.46
CA ALA A 83 5.13 16.01 -30.43
C ALA A 83 6.45 15.36 -29.97
N PRO A 84 7.61 15.82 -30.46
CA PRO A 84 8.88 15.23 -30.07
C PRO A 84 9.12 15.46 -28.58
N HIS A 85 9.03 14.37 -27.79
CA HIS A 85 9.47 14.35 -26.40
C HIS A 85 10.90 14.88 -26.33
N ARG A 86 11.14 15.81 -25.40
CA ARG A 86 12.47 16.37 -25.16
C ARG A 86 13.29 15.32 -24.40
N GLN A 87 13.71 14.27 -25.10
CA GLN A 87 14.60 13.24 -24.56
C GLN A 87 15.92 13.89 -24.14
N GLN A 88 16.08 14.11 -22.83
CA GLN A 88 17.38 14.33 -22.25
C GLN A 88 18.17 13.03 -22.44
N GLU A 89 19.07 12.99 -23.43
CA GLU A 89 20.01 11.89 -23.65
C GLU A 89 20.84 11.65 -22.39
N ARG A 90 20.39 10.72 -21.54
CA ARG A 90 21.25 10.10 -20.55
C ARG A 90 22.18 9.16 -21.31
N GLN A 91 23.40 9.62 -21.59
CA GLN A 91 24.48 8.79 -22.13
C GLN A 91 24.88 7.72 -21.11
N GLY A 92 24.18 6.59 -21.14
CA GLY A 92 24.46 5.39 -20.36
C GLY A 92 24.29 4.15 -21.24
N ALA A 93 24.95 3.04 -20.88
CA ALA A 93 24.75 1.77 -21.57
C ALA A 93 23.25 1.42 -21.60
N PRO A 94 22.73 0.84 -22.69
CA PRO A 94 21.31 0.49 -22.80
C PRO A 94 20.93 -0.47 -21.67
N VAL A 95 20.06 0.01 -20.77
CA VAL A 95 19.53 -0.80 -19.67
C VAL A 95 18.59 -1.85 -20.28
N THR A 96 18.91 -3.13 -20.04
CA THR A 96 18.05 -4.25 -20.47
C THR A 96 17.17 -4.66 -19.29
N TYR A 97 15.85 -4.53 -19.47
CA TYR A 97 14.87 -4.97 -18.48
C TYR A 97 14.43 -6.40 -18.73
N SER A 98 14.20 -7.15 -17.65
CA SER A 98 13.60 -8.48 -17.71
C SER A 98 12.15 -8.44 -18.21
N ALA A 99 11.65 -9.56 -18.76
CA ALA A 99 10.24 -9.69 -19.13
C ALA A 99 9.29 -9.50 -17.93
N LEU A 100 9.72 -9.90 -16.72
CA LEU A 100 8.95 -9.70 -15.49
C LEU A 100 8.82 -8.23 -15.12
N ALA A 101 9.92 -7.46 -15.20
CA ALA A 101 9.89 -6.03 -14.94
C ALA A 101 9.02 -5.27 -15.95
N LEU A 102 9.12 -5.64 -17.24
CA LEU A 102 8.26 -5.07 -18.29
C LEU A 102 6.78 -5.37 -18.01
N LYS A 103 6.44 -6.63 -17.73
CA LYS A 103 5.06 -7.05 -17.42
C LYS A 103 4.49 -6.36 -16.19
N ALA A 104 5.28 -6.23 -15.11
CA ALA A 104 4.85 -5.47 -13.94
C ALA A 104 4.53 -4.02 -14.33
N ALA A 105 5.38 -3.40 -15.15
CA ALA A 105 5.19 -2.01 -15.58
C ALA A 105 4.01 -1.79 -16.53
N GLU A 106 3.60 -2.80 -17.29
CA GLU A 106 2.42 -2.72 -18.13
C GLU A 106 1.13 -2.47 -17.34
N GLY A 107 1.04 -3.02 -16.11
CA GLY A 107 -0.11 -2.84 -15.22
C GLY A 107 -0.19 -1.48 -14.54
N ASN A 108 0.85 -0.66 -14.65
CA ASN A 108 0.94 0.61 -13.93
C ASN A 108 0.41 1.80 -14.75
N PRO A 109 -0.06 2.88 -14.09
CA PRO A 109 -0.53 4.09 -14.76
C PRO A 109 0.53 4.75 -15.64
N ARG A 110 1.82 4.59 -15.28
CA ARG A 110 2.99 5.12 -16.01
C ARG A 110 2.95 6.62 -16.26
N LEU A 111 2.54 7.38 -15.24
CA LEU A 111 2.59 8.84 -15.26
C LEU A 111 3.98 9.32 -14.81
N LEU A 112 4.56 10.26 -15.56
CA LEU A 112 5.80 10.97 -15.22
C LEU A 112 5.55 12.47 -15.22
N ILE A 113 6.41 13.23 -14.54
CA ILE A 113 6.45 14.70 -14.61
C ILE A 113 7.54 15.08 -15.63
N ASP A 114 7.16 15.59 -16.81
CA ASP A 114 8.08 16.06 -17.86
C ASP A 114 8.63 17.47 -17.57
N GLU A 115 8.93 17.74 -16.30
CA GLU A 115 9.59 18.98 -15.86
C GLU A 115 10.98 18.65 -15.32
N PRO A 116 12.06 19.33 -15.79
CA PRO A 116 13.41 19.09 -15.28
C PRO A 116 13.54 19.26 -13.76
N GLY A 117 14.26 18.34 -13.13
CA GLY A 117 14.62 18.43 -11.71
C GLY A 117 13.75 17.60 -10.76
N TRP A 118 12.61 17.07 -11.24
CA TRP A 118 11.84 16.08 -10.50
C TRP A 118 12.56 14.73 -10.47
N LYS A 119 12.54 14.10 -9.29
CA LYS A 119 13.13 12.77 -9.08
C LYS A 119 12.17 11.92 -8.27
N ALA A 120 11.98 10.67 -8.68
CA ALA A 120 11.32 9.70 -7.83
C ALA A 120 12.23 9.38 -6.63
N THR A 121 11.67 9.44 -5.43
CA THR A 121 12.40 9.20 -4.17
C THR A 121 11.76 8.13 -3.31
N TYR A 122 10.55 7.72 -3.67
CA TYR A 122 9.78 6.68 -2.99
C TYR A 122 9.01 5.91 -4.06
N VAL A 123 9.02 4.57 -3.98
CA VAL A 123 8.27 3.71 -4.90
C VAL A 123 7.82 2.45 -4.15
N THR A 124 6.53 2.12 -4.22
CA THR A 124 5.95 0.90 -3.65
C THR A 124 4.79 0.36 -4.48
N GLY A 125 4.42 -0.91 -4.28
CA GLY A 125 3.16 -1.49 -4.80
C GLY A 125 3.13 -1.71 -6.32
N PHE A 126 4.29 -1.79 -6.96
CA PHE A 126 4.35 -1.78 -8.42
C PHE A 126 3.87 -3.07 -9.11
N ALA A 127 3.95 -4.22 -8.44
CA ALA A 127 3.38 -5.48 -8.95
C ALA A 127 1.96 -5.75 -8.41
N GLU A 128 1.44 -4.81 -7.62
CA GLU A 128 0.14 -4.88 -6.97
C GLU A 128 -0.84 -3.96 -7.70
N GLN A 129 -2.13 -4.10 -7.41
CA GLN A 129 -3.16 -3.22 -8.02
C GLN A 129 -3.21 -1.84 -7.34
N ASP A 130 -2.43 -1.66 -6.28
CA ASP A 130 -2.26 -0.44 -5.53
C ASP A 130 -0.79 -0.17 -5.25
N GLY A 131 -0.44 1.10 -5.13
CA GLY A 131 0.93 1.50 -4.88
C GLY A 131 1.11 3.01 -4.96
N SER A 132 2.35 3.46 -4.81
CA SER A 132 2.66 4.89 -4.77
C SER A 132 4.05 5.18 -5.33
N ILE A 133 4.18 6.36 -5.92
CA ILE A 133 5.45 6.97 -6.32
C ILE A 133 5.49 8.42 -5.83
N ARG A 134 6.52 8.79 -5.06
CA ARG A 134 6.75 10.18 -4.67
C ARG A 134 7.82 10.79 -5.55
N TRP A 135 7.47 11.90 -6.18
CA TRP A 135 8.39 12.76 -6.91
C TRP A 135 8.78 13.94 -6.03
N THR A 136 10.04 14.35 -6.04
CA THR A 136 10.53 15.50 -5.28
C THR A 136 11.32 16.45 -6.15
N GLN A 137 11.18 17.74 -5.91
CA GLN A 137 11.99 18.81 -6.50
C GLN A 137 12.16 19.94 -5.47
N GLY A 138 13.33 19.99 -4.81
CA GLY A 138 13.59 20.95 -3.73
C GLY A 138 12.72 20.69 -2.51
N ASN A 139 11.92 21.68 -2.09
CA ASN A 139 10.99 21.61 -0.97
C ASN A 139 9.55 21.23 -1.38
N ARG A 140 9.38 20.77 -2.62
CA ARG A 140 8.09 20.29 -3.14
C ARG A 140 8.17 18.80 -3.36
N ASP A 141 7.10 18.10 -3.00
CA ASP A 141 6.87 16.73 -3.39
C ASP A 141 5.45 16.53 -3.91
N LEU A 142 5.32 15.56 -4.82
CA LEU A 142 4.06 15.13 -5.40
C LEU A 142 4.01 13.61 -5.32
N GLU A 143 3.06 13.09 -4.57
CA GLU A 143 2.85 11.67 -4.41
C GLU A 143 1.69 11.20 -5.29
N MET A 144 1.98 10.31 -6.23
CA MET A 144 0.99 9.67 -7.09
C MET A 144 0.68 8.28 -6.52
N ASN A 145 -0.55 8.07 -6.10
CA ASN A 145 -1.06 6.81 -5.58
C ASN A 145 -1.97 6.17 -6.61
N TRP A 146 -1.77 4.91 -6.95
CA TRP A 146 -2.74 4.14 -7.73
C TRP A 146 -3.43 3.11 -6.87
N ARG A 147 -4.70 2.82 -7.21
CA ARG A 147 -5.56 1.88 -6.49
C ARG A 147 -6.56 1.22 -7.44
N PRO A 148 -7.15 0.06 -7.07
CA PRO A 148 -8.22 -0.54 -7.85
C PRO A 148 -9.42 0.39 -8.05
N ALA A 149 -9.96 0.44 -9.28
CA ALA A 149 -11.08 1.28 -9.70
C ALA A 149 -12.33 1.11 -8.83
N GLN A 150 -12.55 -0.08 -8.27
CA GLN A 150 -13.68 -0.36 -7.37
C GLN A 150 -13.71 0.54 -6.12
N TYR A 151 -12.56 1.07 -5.69
CA TYR A 151 -12.47 1.97 -4.54
C TYR A 151 -12.67 3.44 -4.90
N TYR A 152 -12.79 3.79 -6.19
CA TYR A 152 -12.91 5.19 -6.63
C TYR A 152 -14.14 5.88 -6.01
N GLY A 153 -15.29 5.21 -5.99
CA GLY A 153 -16.54 5.79 -5.50
C GLY A 153 -16.47 6.18 -4.01
N SER A 154 -15.97 5.27 -3.16
CA SER A 154 -15.79 5.55 -1.73
C SER A 154 -14.71 6.60 -1.48
N PHE A 155 -13.59 6.54 -2.22
CA PHE A 155 -12.51 7.52 -2.09
C PHE A 155 -12.97 8.93 -2.49
N ARG A 156 -13.69 9.05 -3.61
CA ARG A 156 -14.30 10.32 -4.02
C ARG A 156 -15.29 10.84 -2.99
N GLN A 157 -16.15 9.97 -2.45
CA GLN A 157 -17.14 10.36 -1.45
C GLN A 157 -16.51 10.93 -0.18
N ASP A 158 -15.40 10.34 0.28
CA ASP A 158 -14.58 10.87 1.37
C ASP A 158 -14.09 12.29 1.05
N ARG A 159 -13.59 12.52 -0.17
CA ARG A 159 -13.02 13.83 -0.56
C ARG A 159 -14.05 14.94 -0.75
N LEU A 160 -15.30 14.60 -1.03
CA LEU A 160 -16.39 15.58 -1.02
C LEU A 160 -16.60 16.23 0.36
N GLY A 161 -16.15 15.58 1.43
CA GLY A 161 -16.13 16.17 2.77
C GLY A 161 -15.00 17.19 3.01
N VAL A 162 -13.98 17.22 2.15
CA VAL A 162 -12.80 18.10 2.28
C VAL A 162 -13.09 19.45 1.62
N SER A 163 -13.46 19.46 0.34
CA SER A 163 -13.83 20.66 -0.40
C SER A 163 -14.79 20.36 -1.53
N LYS A 164 -15.44 21.40 -2.07
CA LYS A 164 -16.10 21.28 -3.37
C LYS A 164 -15.04 20.93 -4.43
N PRO A 165 -15.27 19.93 -5.30
CA PRO A 165 -14.30 19.57 -6.32
C PRO A 165 -14.19 20.66 -7.40
N GLU A 166 -12.96 20.96 -7.81
CA GLU A 166 -12.65 21.78 -8.98
C GLU A 166 -12.29 20.86 -10.16
N PRO A 167 -12.87 21.03 -11.36
CA PRO A 167 -12.49 20.20 -12.51
C PRO A 167 -11.06 20.51 -12.94
N VAL A 168 -10.29 19.46 -13.20
CA VAL A 168 -8.92 19.55 -13.74
C VAL A 168 -8.71 18.50 -14.83
N THR A 169 -7.64 18.67 -15.62
CA THR A 169 -7.23 17.70 -16.64
C THR A 169 -5.74 17.42 -16.49
N VAL A 170 -5.36 16.14 -16.55
CA VAL A 170 -3.98 15.65 -16.44
C VAL A 170 -3.80 14.57 -17.49
N ASP A 171 -2.78 14.62 -18.35
CA ASP A 171 -2.61 13.63 -19.44
C ASP A 171 -3.91 13.43 -20.28
N GLY A 172 -4.63 14.53 -20.56
CA GLY A 172 -5.94 14.49 -21.25
C GLY A 172 -7.08 13.80 -20.49
N GLN A 173 -6.83 13.31 -19.28
CA GLN A 173 -7.79 12.64 -18.41
C GLN A 173 -8.48 13.64 -17.48
N GLN A 174 -9.81 13.53 -17.38
CA GLN A 174 -10.59 14.33 -16.45
C GLN A 174 -10.32 13.90 -15.00
N GLY A 175 -10.22 14.88 -14.12
CA GLY A 175 -10.07 14.68 -12.68
C GLY A 175 -10.74 15.77 -11.87
N GLU A 176 -10.75 15.57 -10.56
CA GLU A 176 -11.29 16.48 -9.58
C GLU A 176 -10.19 16.89 -8.61
N LEU A 177 -9.97 18.19 -8.45
CA LEU A 177 -9.07 18.75 -7.46
C LEU A 177 -9.84 19.07 -6.19
N PHE A 178 -9.28 18.61 -5.07
CA PHE A 178 -9.72 18.87 -3.71
C PHE A 178 -8.64 19.71 -3.00
N ARG A 179 -9.08 20.63 -2.15
CA ARG A 179 -8.21 21.55 -1.43
C ARG A 179 -8.36 21.32 0.07
N TYR A 180 -7.29 20.88 0.72
CA TYR A 180 -7.24 20.72 2.17
C TYR A 180 -6.95 22.06 2.86
N ASP A 181 -6.00 22.82 2.31
CA ASP A 181 -5.70 24.20 2.70
C ASP A 181 -5.06 24.96 1.52
N ASP A 182 -4.43 26.12 1.76
CA ASP A 182 -3.83 26.94 0.70
C ASP A 182 -2.55 26.35 0.08
N HIS A 183 -2.02 25.27 0.65
CA HIS A 183 -0.76 24.60 0.28
C HIS A 183 -0.91 23.08 0.08
N ASP A 184 -2.01 22.46 0.48
CA ASP A 184 -2.29 21.02 0.33
C ASP A 184 -3.47 20.78 -0.63
N PHE A 185 -3.15 20.17 -1.77
CA PHE A 185 -4.06 19.84 -2.85
C PHE A 185 -3.99 18.34 -3.16
N GLU A 186 -5.13 17.76 -3.52
CA GLU A 186 -5.17 16.43 -4.10
C GLU A 186 -6.00 16.41 -5.38
N VAL A 187 -5.45 15.85 -6.45
CA VAL A 187 -6.19 15.53 -7.66
C VAL A 187 -6.59 14.07 -7.64
N LEU A 188 -7.85 13.79 -7.91
CA LEU A 188 -8.38 12.45 -8.11
C LEU A 188 -8.77 12.29 -9.58
N LEU A 189 -8.05 11.44 -10.31
CA LEU A 189 -8.37 11.14 -11.71
C LEU A 189 -9.48 10.09 -11.78
N ALA A 190 -10.43 10.27 -12.71
CA ALA A 190 -11.44 9.24 -13.00
C ALA A 190 -10.77 7.90 -13.33
N PRO A 191 -11.36 6.72 -13.04
CA PRO A 191 -10.70 5.44 -13.33
C PRO A 191 -10.39 5.26 -14.82
N ARG A 192 -9.22 4.67 -15.11
CA ARG A 192 -8.79 4.29 -16.47
C ARG A 192 -8.48 2.80 -16.47
N GLY A 193 -9.43 1.99 -16.94
CA GLY A 193 -9.33 0.54 -16.83
C GLY A 193 -9.70 0.06 -15.42
N ASP A 194 -8.86 -0.75 -14.82
CA ASP A 194 -9.04 -1.35 -13.49
C ASP A 194 -8.39 -0.55 -12.35
N THR A 195 -7.79 0.60 -12.65
CA THR A 195 -7.12 1.47 -11.66
C THR A 195 -7.57 2.92 -11.76
N PHE A 196 -7.43 3.65 -10.66
CA PHE A 196 -7.50 5.11 -10.63
C PHE A 196 -6.27 5.67 -9.91
N VAL A 197 -5.95 6.94 -10.17
CA VAL A 197 -4.80 7.63 -9.58
C VAL A 197 -5.26 8.82 -8.76
N SER A 198 -4.69 8.99 -7.57
CA SER A 198 -4.72 10.25 -6.84
C SER A 198 -3.33 10.87 -6.74
N MET A 199 -3.24 12.19 -6.79
CA MET A 199 -1.98 12.94 -6.78
C MET A 199 -2.06 13.99 -5.70
N ARG A 200 -1.30 13.82 -4.61
CA ARG A 200 -1.33 14.73 -3.47
C ARG A 200 0.00 15.46 -3.32
N THR A 201 -0.10 16.75 -3.05
CA THR A 201 1.05 17.60 -2.79
C THR A 201 1.58 17.42 -1.37
N GLY A 202 2.90 17.43 -1.21
CA GLY A 202 3.59 17.66 0.06
C GLY A 202 4.56 18.85 -0.05
N GLY A 203 4.84 19.49 1.09
CA GLY A 203 5.74 20.66 1.15
C GLY A 203 5.04 21.98 0.82
N SER A 204 5.75 22.91 0.17
CA SER A 204 5.26 24.28 -0.06
C SER A 204 4.70 24.47 -1.47
N TRP A 205 3.38 24.40 -1.63
CA TRP A 205 2.71 24.60 -2.92
C TRP A 205 1.87 25.87 -2.97
N THR A 206 1.68 26.38 -4.18
CA THR A 206 0.59 27.28 -4.51
C THR A 206 -0.31 26.61 -5.53
N ARG A 207 -1.58 27.05 -5.61
CA ARG A 207 -2.51 26.54 -6.64
C ARG A 207 -1.97 26.70 -8.07
N SER A 208 -1.24 27.80 -8.33
CA SER A 208 -0.63 28.07 -9.64
C SER A 208 0.53 27.12 -9.93
N SER A 209 1.47 26.97 -8.99
CA SER A 209 2.62 26.08 -9.18
C SER A 209 2.19 24.61 -9.30
N PHE A 210 1.13 24.21 -8.60
CA PHE A 210 0.55 22.89 -8.76
C PHE A 210 -0.09 22.70 -10.14
N GLY A 211 -0.85 23.69 -10.60
CA GLY A 211 -1.44 23.69 -11.95
C GLY A 211 -0.39 23.56 -13.06
N THR A 212 0.77 24.22 -12.93
CA THR A 212 1.89 24.07 -13.87
C THR A 212 2.40 22.63 -13.89
N VAL A 213 2.67 22.02 -12.73
CA VAL A 213 3.18 20.64 -12.65
C VAL A 213 2.17 19.64 -13.23
N LEU A 214 0.87 19.82 -12.95
CA LEU A 214 -0.18 18.96 -13.51
C LEU A 214 -0.22 18.98 -15.05
N ALA A 215 0.15 20.11 -15.67
CA ALA A 215 0.20 20.23 -17.14
C ALA A 215 1.42 19.52 -17.75
N GLU A 216 2.49 19.33 -16.98
CA GLU A 216 3.70 18.59 -17.39
C GLU A 216 3.60 17.09 -17.08
N ILE A 217 2.50 16.62 -16.48
CA ILE A 217 2.30 15.19 -16.23
C ILE A 217 1.79 14.52 -17.50
N GLU A 218 2.54 13.54 -17.96
CA GLU A 218 2.22 12.74 -19.14
C GLU A 218 2.30 11.25 -18.85
N ARG A 219 1.50 10.47 -19.58
CA ARG A 219 1.67 9.02 -19.63
C ARG A 219 2.76 8.66 -20.62
N VAL A 220 3.66 7.78 -20.19
CA VAL A 220 4.77 7.30 -21.03
C VAL A 220 4.71 5.79 -21.24
N ASP A 221 5.54 5.30 -22.17
CA ASP A 221 5.71 3.87 -22.38
C ASP A 221 6.46 3.19 -21.21
N VAL A 222 6.40 1.85 -21.18
CA VAL A 222 7.01 1.02 -20.13
C VAL A 222 8.50 1.33 -19.92
N ARG A 223 9.27 1.45 -21.00
CA ARG A 223 10.73 1.58 -20.93
C ARG A 223 11.10 2.97 -20.46
N THR A 224 10.41 3.99 -20.95
CA THR A 224 10.60 5.38 -20.49
C THR A 224 10.26 5.51 -19.01
N TRP A 225 9.16 4.89 -18.55
CA TRP A 225 8.79 4.90 -17.15
C TRP A 225 9.83 4.20 -16.26
N LEU A 226 10.28 2.99 -16.64
CA LEU A 226 11.32 2.26 -15.90
C LEU A 226 12.65 3.02 -15.87
N ALA A 227 13.01 3.72 -16.96
CA ALA A 227 14.25 4.51 -17.03
C ALA A 227 14.20 5.79 -16.19
N ALA A 228 13.01 6.27 -15.83
CA ALA A 228 12.82 7.41 -14.94
C ALA A 228 13.02 7.04 -13.47
N LEU A 229 12.93 5.75 -13.13
CA LEU A 229 13.13 5.29 -11.76
C LEU A 229 14.61 5.37 -11.34
N PRO A 230 14.87 5.61 -10.04
CA PRO A 230 16.21 5.51 -9.49
C PRO A 230 16.78 4.10 -9.68
N PRO A 231 18.08 3.96 -9.96
CA PRO A 231 18.72 2.65 -10.11
C PRO A 231 18.65 1.80 -8.83
N GLU A 232 18.46 2.43 -7.67
CA GLU A 232 18.34 1.76 -6.37
C GLU A 232 17.01 1.03 -6.18
N VAL A 233 16.00 1.37 -6.98
CA VAL A 233 14.71 0.68 -6.93
C VAL A 233 14.91 -0.80 -7.27
N VAL A 234 14.39 -1.69 -6.45
CA VAL A 234 14.51 -3.14 -6.56
C VAL A 234 13.42 -3.66 -7.49
N THR A 235 13.78 -3.98 -8.73
CA THR A 235 12.84 -4.55 -9.72
C THR A 235 12.65 -6.06 -9.50
N PRO A 236 11.58 -6.69 -10.03
CA PRO A 236 11.32 -8.12 -9.84
C PRO A 236 12.49 -9.04 -10.19
N ASP A 237 13.27 -8.73 -11.22
CA ASP A 237 14.47 -9.49 -11.61
C ASP A 237 15.67 -9.32 -10.67
N ARG A 238 15.70 -8.25 -9.88
CA ARG A 238 16.77 -7.97 -8.90
C ARG A 238 16.36 -8.32 -7.47
N ALA A 239 15.10 -8.68 -7.25
CA ALA A 239 14.55 -8.97 -5.93
C ALA A 239 15.32 -10.10 -5.23
N GLY A 240 15.57 -11.21 -5.91
CA GLY A 240 16.30 -12.36 -5.35
C GLY A 240 17.72 -12.00 -4.90
N ASP A 241 18.50 -11.34 -5.77
CA ASP A 241 19.86 -10.89 -5.43
C ASP A 241 19.84 -9.91 -4.26
N ARG A 242 18.90 -8.96 -4.26
CA ARG A 242 18.77 -7.98 -3.18
C ARG A 242 18.36 -8.62 -1.86
N ALA A 243 17.43 -9.57 -1.88
CA ALA A 243 17.03 -10.33 -0.70
C ALA A 243 18.21 -11.14 -0.16
N ALA A 244 18.97 -11.79 -1.03
CA ALA A 244 20.17 -12.54 -0.67
C ALA A 244 21.20 -11.64 0.04
N GLU A 245 21.40 -10.41 -0.41
CA GLU A 245 22.26 -9.43 0.28
C GLU A 245 21.73 -9.05 1.67
N ILE A 246 20.42 -8.80 1.80
CA ILE A 246 19.80 -8.40 3.08
C ILE A 246 19.92 -9.50 4.14
N ILE A 247 19.74 -10.76 3.76
CA ILE A 247 19.66 -11.87 4.72
C ILE A 247 21.02 -12.46 5.13
N LYS A 248 22.15 -11.96 4.60
CA LYS A 248 23.49 -12.47 4.93
C LYS A 248 23.78 -12.47 6.43
N ASP A 249 23.32 -11.43 7.12
CA ASP A 249 23.59 -11.20 8.54
C ASP A 249 22.35 -11.46 9.43
N ILE A 250 21.33 -12.15 8.91
CA ILE A 250 20.08 -12.43 9.62
C ILE A 250 19.97 -13.94 9.87
N PRO A 251 19.84 -14.39 11.14
CA PRO A 251 19.52 -15.79 11.41
C PRO A 251 18.14 -16.12 10.83
N LEU A 252 18.04 -17.18 10.05
CA LEU A 252 16.79 -17.63 9.45
C LEU A 252 16.14 -18.74 10.30
N PRO A 253 14.80 -18.75 10.42
CA PRO A 253 14.09 -19.85 11.08
C PRO A 253 14.38 -21.20 10.42
N PRO A 254 14.35 -22.32 11.17
CA PRO A 254 14.46 -23.65 10.59
C PRO A 254 13.41 -23.86 9.49
N GLY A 255 13.84 -24.32 8.32
CA GLY A 255 12.94 -24.57 7.18
C GLY A 255 12.40 -23.30 6.51
N PHE A 256 12.93 -22.11 6.80
CA PHE A 256 12.51 -20.88 6.15
C PHE A 256 12.70 -20.97 4.62
N ASP A 257 11.59 -20.87 3.90
CA ASP A 257 11.57 -20.88 2.45
C ASP A 257 11.98 -19.50 1.90
N LYS A 258 13.21 -19.42 1.39
CA LYS A 258 13.76 -18.17 0.83
C LYS A 258 13.00 -17.69 -0.41
N SER A 259 12.29 -18.56 -1.13
CA SER A 259 11.48 -18.14 -2.28
C SER A 259 10.30 -17.24 -1.85
N THR A 260 9.90 -17.29 -0.58
CA THR A 260 8.93 -16.33 -0.02
C THR A 260 9.46 -14.90 0.03
N LEU A 261 10.78 -14.71 -0.10
CA LEU A 261 11.45 -13.41 -0.20
C LEU A 261 11.59 -12.91 -1.64
N ASP A 262 11.07 -13.64 -2.63
CA ASP A 262 10.84 -13.13 -3.98
C ASP A 262 9.65 -12.15 -3.92
N VAL A 263 9.79 -11.11 -3.08
CA VAL A 263 8.84 -10.02 -2.92
C VAL A 263 8.75 -9.35 -4.28
N LEU A 264 7.61 -9.56 -4.93
CA LEU A 264 7.37 -9.03 -6.25
C LEU A 264 7.11 -7.53 -6.16
N GLY A 265 7.59 -6.83 -7.17
CA GLY A 265 7.35 -5.40 -7.32
C GLY A 265 8.64 -4.59 -7.26
N THR A 266 8.58 -3.53 -8.04
CA THR A 266 9.53 -2.42 -8.05
C THR A 266 9.33 -1.61 -6.77
N ASN A 267 10.21 -1.82 -5.80
CA ASN A 267 10.15 -1.16 -4.49
C ASN A 267 11.43 -0.34 -4.27
N ASP A 268 11.34 0.79 -3.58
CA ASP A 268 12.55 1.45 -3.10
C ASP A 268 13.30 0.56 -2.07
N PRO A 269 14.59 0.81 -1.81
CA PRO A 269 15.38 0.01 -0.87
C PRO A 269 14.78 -0.10 0.53
N TYR A 270 14.06 0.94 0.98
CA TYR A 270 13.47 0.97 2.30
C TYR A 270 12.28 0.02 2.39
N GLN A 271 11.34 0.13 1.45
CA GLN A 271 10.14 -0.71 1.38
C GLN A 271 10.52 -2.19 1.17
N PHE A 272 11.50 -2.46 0.30
CA PHE A 272 11.99 -3.82 0.09
C PHE A 272 12.61 -4.40 1.37
N GLY A 273 13.46 -3.62 2.07
CA GLY A 273 14.04 -4.04 3.34
C GLY A 273 13.01 -4.30 4.43
N ALA A 274 11.97 -3.45 4.51
CA ALA A 274 10.85 -3.63 5.41
C ALA A 274 10.09 -4.93 5.12
N ALA A 275 9.74 -5.19 3.86
CA ALA A 275 9.04 -6.42 3.46
C ALA A 275 9.84 -7.69 3.78
N VAL A 276 11.15 -7.70 3.47
CA VAL A 276 12.03 -8.86 3.76
C VAL A 276 12.13 -9.10 5.26
N THR A 277 12.42 -8.06 6.05
CA THR A 277 12.55 -8.20 7.51
C THR A 277 11.23 -8.58 8.17
N GLY A 278 10.10 -8.04 7.70
CA GLY A 278 8.77 -8.42 8.16
C GLY A 278 8.50 -9.91 7.99
N LYS A 279 8.74 -10.48 6.79
CA LYS A 279 8.55 -11.91 6.54
C LYS A 279 9.41 -12.80 7.46
N ILE A 280 10.68 -12.44 7.66
CA ILE A 280 11.58 -13.19 8.55
C ILE A 280 11.13 -13.06 10.02
N GLY A 281 10.74 -11.86 10.45
CA GLY A 281 10.20 -11.62 11.79
C GLY A 281 8.95 -12.44 12.06
N CYS A 282 8.01 -12.47 11.11
CA CYS A 282 6.81 -13.30 11.23
C CYS A 282 7.14 -14.79 11.32
N ALA A 283 8.06 -15.29 10.52
CA ALA A 283 8.45 -16.68 10.58
C ALA A 283 9.14 -17.05 11.92
N TRP A 284 9.90 -16.14 12.54
CA TRP A 284 10.42 -16.34 13.90
C TRP A 284 9.33 -16.30 14.97
N ILE A 285 8.34 -15.41 14.83
CA ILE A 285 7.17 -15.37 15.71
C ILE A 285 6.38 -16.68 15.61
N ASP A 286 6.11 -17.16 14.41
CA ASP A 286 5.41 -18.42 14.17
C ASP A 286 6.17 -19.61 14.79
N GLU A 287 7.50 -19.63 14.65
CA GLU A 287 8.34 -20.64 15.28
C GLU A 287 8.26 -20.59 16.81
N SER A 288 8.25 -19.40 17.42
CA SER A 288 8.08 -19.25 18.87
C SER A 288 6.74 -19.79 19.35
N ILE A 289 5.65 -19.51 18.62
CA ILE A 289 4.30 -20.00 18.93
C ILE A 289 4.23 -21.52 18.80
N ARG A 290 4.76 -22.08 17.71
CA ARG A 290 4.83 -23.52 17.47
C ARG A 290 5.61 -24.22 18.60
N ALA A 291 6.81 -23.73 18.90
CA ALA A 291 7.70 -24.31 19.90
C ALA A 291 7.06 -24.32 21.29
N LYS A 292 6.47 -23.19 21.70
CA LYS A 292 5.73 -23.07 22.95
C LYS A 292 4.57 -24.06 23.05
N LYS A 293 3.79 -24.22 21.97
CA LYS A 293 2.68 -25.19 21.90
C LYS A 293 3.17 -26.65 22.00
N ALA A 294 4.35 -26.93 21.46
CA ALA A 294 4.96 -28.25 21.50
C ALA A 294 5.72 -28.56 22.80
N GLY A 295 5.94 -27.56 23.67
CA GLY A 295 6.82 -27.69 24.84
C GLY A 295 8.31 -27.79 24.47
N ASP A 296 8.68 -27.34 23.27
CA ASP A 296 10.04 -27.35 22.74
C ASP A 296 10.79 -26.08 23.18
N THR A 297 11.33 -26.12 24.41
CA THR A 297 11.96 -24.96 25.06
C THR A 297 13.18 -24.46 24.29
N ASP A 298 13.94 -25.36 23.66
CA ASP A 298 15.14 -24.98 22.92
C ASP A 298 14.78 -24.23 21.63
N ALA A 299 13.72 -24.67 20.93
CA ALA A 299 13.25 -23.94 19.76
C ALA A 299 12.61 -22.60 20.11
N GLU A 300 11.84 -22.54 21.20
CA GLU A 300 11.26 -21.28 21.68
C GLU A 300 12.38 -20.29 21.98
N GLN A 301 13.39 -20.71 22.76
CA GLN A 301 14.52 -19.85 23.10
C GLN A 301 15.30 -19.38 21.86
N ARG A 302 15.56 -20.26 20.88
CA ARG A 302 16.21 -19.86 19.62
C ARG A 302 15.44 -18.77 18.87
N ALA A 303 14.11 -18.90 18.81
CA ALA A 303 13.27 -17.90 18.16
C ALA A 303 13.30 -16.56 18.89
N LEU A 304 13.21 -16.58 20.23
CA LEU A 304 13.31 -15.38 21.04
C LEU A 304 14.69 -14.72 20.95
N ASP A 305 15.77 -15.50 20.89
CA ASP A 305 17.13 -14.99 20.73
C ASP A 305 17.33 -14.33 19.35
N ALA A 306 16.76 -14.91 18.29
CA ALA A 306 16.77 -14.31 16.97
C ALA A 306 16.02 -12.96 16.93
N LEU A 307 14.81 -12.91 17.50
CA LEU A 307 14.01 -11.69 17.60
C LEU A 307 14.72 -10.62 18.45
N LYS A 308 15.29 -11.01 19.59
CA LYS A 308 16.11 -10.13 20.44
C LYS A 308 17.35 -9.61 19.69
N GLY A 309 17.98 -10.48 18.89
CA GLY A 309 19.13 -10.14 18.07
C GLY A 309 18.83 -9.14 16.95
N SER A 310 17.55 -8.90 16.62
CA SER A 310 17.15 -8.01 15.51
C SER A 310 17.58 -6.56 15.65
N HIS A 311 17.87 -6.09 16.87
CA HIS A 311 18.49 -4.79 17.13
C HIS A 311 19.89 -4.65 16.50
N HIS A 312 20.51 -5.76 16.07
CA HIS A 312 21.83 -5.78 15.44
C HIS A 312 21.78 -6.17 13.95
N TRP A 313 20.59 -6.40 13.39
CA TRP A 313 20.47 -6.71 11.97
C TRP A 313 20.80 -5.47 11.15
N LYS A 314 21.86 -5.57 10.33
CA LYS A 314 22.37 -4.46 9.53
C LYS A 314 21.28 -3.75 8.73
N VAL A 315 20.38 -4.50 8.10
CA VAL A 315 19.27 -3.92 7.34
C VAL A 315 18.35 -3.05 8.21
N LEU A 316 17.99 -3.46 9.43
CA LEU A 316 17.11 -2.66 10.30
C LEU A 316 17.82 -1.39 10.77
N LEU A 317 19.13 -1.45 11.00
CA LEU A 317 19.94 -0.28 11.31
C LEU A 317 20.03 0.69 10.12
N ASP A 318 20.26 0.18 8.91
CA ASP A 318 20.33 0.98 7.68
C ASP A 318 18.97 1.65 7.34
N LEU A 319 17.85 1.01 7.72
CA LEU A 319 16.49 1.56 7.54
C LEU A 319 16.14 2.67 8.55
N GLN A 320 16.82 2.71 9.70
CA GLN A 320 16.48 3.61 10.82
C GLN A 320 16.55 5.09 10.44
N SER A 321 17.46 5.48 9.54
CA SER A 321 17.59 6.87 9.10
C SER A 321 16.56 7.28 8.04
N GLN A 322 15.78 6.33 7.52
CA GLN A 322 14.87 6.52 6.38
C GLN A 322 13.40 6.48 6.80
N GLY A 323 13.08 5.80 7.90
CA GLY A 323 11.72 5.72 8.42
C GLY A 323 11.61 4.91 9.71
N ASP A 324 10.37 4.78 10.20
CA ASP A 324 10.09 4.18 11.52
C ASP A 324 9.91 2.67 11.51
N TRP A 325 10.06 1.98 10.38
CA TRP A 325 9.88 0.52 10.30
C TRP A 325 10.69 -0.24 11.36
N PRO A 326 12.00 0.05 11.59
CA PRO A 326 12.76 -0.65 12.63
C PRO A 326 12.17 -0.49 14.03
N ARG A 327 11.61 0.68 14.35
CA ARG A 327 10.96 0.92 15.64
C ARG A 327 9.71 0.05 15.81
N VAL A 328 8.90 -0.07 14.76
CA VAL A 328 7.72 -0.96 14.77
C VAL A 328 8.16 -2.41 14.92
N PHE A 329 9.15 -2.83 14.13
CA PHE A 329 9.71 -4.17 14.18
C PHE A 329 10.24 -4.55 15.56
N TRP A 330 11.11 -3.72 16.13
CA TRP A 330 11.67 -3.94 17.46
C TRP A 330 10.60 -3.91 18.54
N GLY A 331 9.59 -3.03 18.43
CA GLY A 331 8.47 -3.01 19.36
C GLY A 331 7.67 -4.32 19.37
N VAL A 332 7.50 -4.97 18.21
CA VAL A 332 6.92 -6.32 18.13
C VAL A 332 7.86 -7.35 18.74
N ALA A 333 9.13 -7.37 18.32
CA ALA A 333 10.12 -8.33 18.78
C ALA A 333 10.29 -8.30 20.31
N ASP A 334 10.42 -7.11 20.90
CA ASP A 334 10.62 -6.92 22.34
C ASP A 334 9.41 -7.39 23.15
N LYS A 335 8.18 -7.14 22.66
CA LYS A 335 6.95 -7.66 23.31
C LYS A 335 6.88 -9.18 23.25
N THR A 336 7.24 -9.79 22.12
CA THR A 336 7.30 -11.25 21.99
C THR A 336 8.35 -11.84 22.94
N VAL A 337 9.54 -11.24 23.02
CA VAL A 337 10.62 -11.63 23.95
C VAL A 337 10.21 -11.46 25.41
N ALA A 338 9.39 -10.47 25.73
CA ALA A 338 8.79 -10.28 27.05
C ALA A 338 7.66 -11.28 27.39
N GLY A 339 7.38 -12.23 26.49
CA GLY A 339 6.37 -13.27 26.70
C GLY A 339 4.94 -12.82 26.47
N GLN A 340 4.72 -11.63 25.88
CA GLN A 340 3.39 -11.18 25.49
C GLN A 340 2.88 -11.97 24.28
N ASP A 341 1.57 -12.14 24.18
CA ASP A 341 0.92 -12.86 23.09
C ASP A 341 1.08 -12.12 21.75
N PRO A 342 1.91 -12.62 20.82
CA PRO A 342 2.21 -11.93 19.57
C PRO A 342 0.99 -11.81 18.65
N THR A 343 -0.04 -12.64 18.80
CA THR A 343 -1.24 -12.57 17.95
C THR A 343 -1.99 -11.24 18.07
N ARG A 344 -1.73 -10.47 19.14
CA ARG A 344 -2.36 -9.17 19.40
C ARG A 344 -1.68 -8.00 18.69
N PHE A 345 -0.44 -8.16 18.21
CA PHE A 345 0.36 -7.04 17.70
C PHE A 345 1.25 -7.37 16.50
N ALA A 346 1.48 -8.64 16.18
CA ALA A 346 2.33 -9.06 15.06
C ALA A 346 1.79 -8.63 13.68
N GLY A 347 0.48 -8.35 13.57
CA GLY A 347 -0.11 -7.76 12.36
C GLY A 347 0.51 -6.41 11.96
N SER A 348 1.11 -5.67 12.91
CA SER A 348 1.81 -4.40 12.62
C SER A 348 3.09 -4.55 11.79
N ILE A 349 3.66 -5.76 11.71
CA ILE A 349 4.78 -6.09 10.82
C ILE A 349 4.37 -7.02 9.67
N GLY A 350 3.06 -7.18 9.44
CA GLY A 350 2.51 -7.97 8.33
C GLY A 350 2.24 -9.45 8.64
N CYS A 351 2.32 -9.90 9.89
CA CYS A 351 2.05 -11.31 10.20
C CYS A 351 0.55 -11.63 10.09
N GLY A 352 0.22 -12.80 9.53
CA GLY A 352 -1.15 -13.26 9.34
C GLY A 352 -1.84 -12.70 8.08
N SER A 353 -1.06 -12.15 7.14
CA SER A 353 -1.52 -11.78 5.80
C SER A 353 -1.42 -12.93 4.79
#